data_AF-A0A916CJ90-F1
#
_entry.id   AF-A0A916CJ90-F1
#
_cell.length_a   1.000
_cell.length_b   1.000
_cell.length_c   1.000
_cell.angle_alpha   90.00
_cell.angle_beta   90.00
_cell.angle_gamma   90.00
#
_symmetry.space_group_name_H-M   'P 1'
#
loop_
_entity.id
_entity.type
_entity.pdbx_description
1 polymer ?
#
loop_
_entity_poly.entity_id
_entity_poly.type
_entity_poly.pdbx_seq_one_letter_code
_entity_poly.pdbx_strand_id
1 'polypeptide(L)'
;MSSTSDGLIDFTQTAPHEDNKRDILRGVVIDIVKNNDCKFTALIRSVDLISRRAIDNYAVFVSEFSFDKIRDEIERRKSEFIMRINKTFADIQDKLLGIPIAVIIASAQIDIKNGYIKNTAVLFGISIFTLLMGILTKNQIHNLEVIKEEYDYQKEILEKEYASLHSKISSAFEAINKRCKCLKITFYAISVILLLNYIFTYILYYKWTPKFNKAAIYLLETL
;
A
#
# COMPACT_ATOMS: atom_id res chain seq x y z
N MET A 1 10.68 -21.70 -51.21
CA MET A 1 12.05 -21.56 -50.69
C MET A 1 12.43 -20.11 -50.39
N SER A 2 11.91 -19.09 -51.10
CA SER A 2 12.13 -17.67 -50.74
C SER A 2 11.44 -17.27 -49.43
N SER A 3 10.18 -17.64 -49.23
CA SER A 3 9.36 -17.20 -48.09
C SER A 3 9.92 -17.56 -46.69
N THR A 4 10.62 -18.69 -46.52
CA THR A 4 11.15 -19.08 -45.20
C THR A 4 12.54 -18.53 -44.90
N SER A 5 13.36 -18.34 -45.95
CA SER A 5 14.63 -17.60 -45.86
C SER A 5 14.38 -16.16 -45.41
N ASP A 6 13.38 -15.52 -46.03
CA ASP A 6 12.98 -14.15 -45.71
C ASP A 6 12.46 -14.02 -44.27
N GLY A 7 11.73 -15.03 -43.76
CA GLY A 7 11.27 -15.06 -42.36
C GLY A 7 12.38 -15.22 -41.32
N LEU A 8 13.46 -15.95 -41.65
CA LEU A 8 14.62 -16.09 -40.76
C LEU A 8 15.45 -14.80 -40.74
N ILE A 9 15.60 -14.16 -41.91
CA ILE A 9 16.30 -12.88 -42.06
C ILE A 9 15.55 -11.79 -41.29
N ASP A 10 14.23 -11.70 -41.43
CA ASP A 10 13.36 -10.76 -40.70
C ASP A 10 13.39 -10.99 -39.18
N PHE A 11 13.39 -12.25 -38.74
CA PHE A 11 13.55 -12.60 -37.33
C PHE A 11 14.88 -12.09 -36.75
N THR A 12 15.97 -12.22 -37.51
CA THR A 12 17.31 -11.78 -37.06
C THR A 12 17.55 -10.28 -37.16
N GLN A 13 16.84 -9.56 -38.03
CA GLN A 13 17.04 -8.12 -38.27
C GLN A 13 16.08 -7.21 -37.47
N THR A 14 15.06 -7.77 -36.81
CA THR A 14 14.11 -7.00 -36.00
C THR A 14 14.65 -6.71 -34.59
N ALA A 15 14.63 -5.43 -34.22
CA ALA A 15 15.42 -4.82 -33.14
C ALA A 15 15.25 -5.31 -31.67
N PRO A 16 14.12 -5.89 -31.19
CA PRO A 16 14.08 -6.30 -29.79
C PRO A 16 14.86 -7.60 -29.57
N HIS A 17 15.79 -7.59 -28.60
CA HIS A 17 16.47 -8.78 -28.08
C HIS A 17 17.36 -9.53 -29.08
N GLU A 18 18.09 -8.83 -29.96
CA GLU A 18 18.95 -9.44 -30.98
C GLU A 18 19.94 -10.48 -30.43
N ASP A 19 20.62 -10.20 -29.32
CA ASP A 19 21.56 -11.14 -28.70
C ASP A 19 20.85 -12.41 -28.21
N ASN A 20 19.68 -12.27 -27.57
CA ASN A 20 18.90 -13.41 -27.09
C ASN A 20 18.32 -14.24 -28.25
N LYS A 21 17.92 -13.59 -29.37
CA LYS A 21 17.49 -14.29 -30.58
C LYS A 21 18.62 -15.13 -31.18
N ARG A 22 19.85 -14.58 -31.19
CA ARG A 22 21.04 -15.31 -31.65
C ARG A 22 21.35 -16.51 -30.76
N ASP A 23 21.24 -16.36 -29.45
CA ASP A 23 21.45 -17.47 -28.51
C ASP A 23 20.38 -18.56 -28.62
N ILE A 24 19.11 -18.18 -28.79
CA ILE A 24 18.00 -19.11 -29.05
C ILE A 24 18.24 -19.87 -30.36
N LEU A 25 18.59 -19.17 -31.44
CA LEU A 25 18.88 -19.76 -32.74
C LEU A 25 20.08 -20.72 -32.67
N ARG A 26 21.15 -20.32 -31.97
CA ARG A 26 22.32 -21.16 -31.72
C ARG A 26 21.95 -22.43 -30.97
N GLY A 27 21.11 -22.30 -29.92
CA GLY A 27 20.60 -23.43 -29.15
C GLY A 27 19.84 -24.43 -30.02
N VAL A 28 18.91 -23.94 -30.86
CA VAL A 28 18.13 -24.76 -31.78
C VAL A 28 19.01 -25.50 -32.79
N VAL A 29 20.03 -24.82 -33.35
CA VAL A 29 20.98 -25.44 -34.29
C VAL A 29 21.80 -26.54 -33.61
N ILE A 30 22.35 -26.27 -32.42
CA ILE A 30 23.12 -27.26 -31.65
C ILE A 30 22.27 -28.48 -31.34
N ASP A 31 21.01 -28.28 -30.94
CA ASP A 31 20.10 -29.34 -30.56
C ASP A 31 19.73 -30.24 -31.74
N ILE A 32 19.51 -29.67 -32.93
CA ILE A 32 19.25 -30.45 -34.15
C ILE A 32 20.49 -31.23 -34.60
N VAL A 33 21.69 -30.63 -34.50
CA VAL A 33 22.95 -31.29 -34.88
C VAL A 33 23.29 -32.45 -33.94
N LYS A 34 23.13 -32.27 -32.62
CA LYS A 34 23.40 -33.32 -31.62
C LYS A 34 22.48 -34.52 -31.75
N ASN A 35 21.20 -34.31 -32.09
CA ASN A 35 20.20 -35.37 -32.09
C ASN A 35 20.16 -36.21 -33.39
N ASN A 36 20.84 -35.81 -34.48
CA ASN A 36 20.66 -36.44 -35.79
C ASN A 36 21.97 -36.80 -36.53
N ASP A 37 23.13 -36.76 -35.87
CA ASP A 37 24.46 -37.04 -36.46
C ASP A 37 24.62 -36.43 -37.88
N CYS A 38 24.20 -35.16 -37.99
CA CYS A 38 23.81 -34.56 -39.26
C CYS A 38 25.00 -34.06 -40.06
N LYS A 39 25.16 -34.53 -41.29
CA LYS A 39 26.01 -33.89 -42.31
C LYS A 39 25.48 -32.48 -42.61
N PHE A 40 26.36 -31.54 -42.97
CA PHE A 40 26.00 -30.15 -43.30
C PHE A 40 24.81 -30.04 -44.28
N THR A 41 24.72 -30.97 -45.24
CA THR A 41 23.63 -31.05 -46.22
C THR A 41 22.26 -31.35 -45.60
N ALA A 42 22.20 -32.13 -44.51
CA ALA A 42 20.98 -32.41 -43.76
C ALA A 42 20.54 -31.21 -42.90
N LEU A 43 21.50 -30.43 -42.40
CA LEU A 43 21.24 -29.17 -41.69
C LEU A 43 20.62 -28.12 -42.61
N ILE A 44 21.18 -27.93 -43.81
CA ILE A 44 20.64 -27.03 -44.83
C ILE A 44 19.19 -27.42 -45.22
N ARG A 45 18.88 -28.72 -45.28
CA ARG A 45 17.51 -29.21 -45.55
C ARG A 45 16.55 -29.01 -44.37
N SER A 46 17.07 -28.78 -43.17
CA SER A 46 16.29 -28.60 -41.94
C SER A 46 16.10 -27.13 -41.56
N VAL A 47 16.45 -26.18 -42.44
CA VAL A 47 16.35 -24.73 -42.18
C VAL A 47 14.93 -24.30 -41.83
N ASP A 48 13.90 -24.86 -42.48
CA ASP A 48 12.51 -24.58 -42.12
C ASP A 48 12.16 -25.03 -40.68
N LEU A 49 12.70 -26.16 -40.24
CA LEU A 49 12.51 -26.67 -38.88
C LEU A 49 13.27 -25.82 -37.84
N ILE A 50 14.49 -25.40 -38.17
CA ILE A 50 15.30 -24.48 -37.35
C ILE A 50 14.56 -23.16 -37.18
N SER A 51 14.03 -22.60 -38.28
CA SER A 51 13.28 -21.35 -38.28
C SER A 51 12.06 -21.42 -37.37
N ARG A 52 11.24 -22.46 -37.50
CA ARG A 52 10.03 -22.64 -36.67
C ARG A 52 10.37 -22.77 -35.19
N ARG A 53 11.32 -23.64 -34.84
CA ARG A 53 11.75 -23.82 -33.44
C ARG A 53 12.34 -22.55 -32.84
N ALA A 54 13.10 -21.77 -33.61
CA ALA A 54 13.65 -20.50 -33.14
C ALA A 54 12.56 -19.46 -32.87
N ILE A 55 11.55 -19.36 -33.74
CA ILE A 55 10.39 -18.48 -33.57
C ILE A 55 9.57 -18.91 -32.35
N ASP A 56 9.29 -20.20 -32.20
CA ASP A 56 8.51 -20.73 -31.07
C ASP A 56 9.24 -20.50 -29.73
N ASN A 57 10.54 -20.79 -29.66
CA ASN A 57 11.36 -20.56 -28.46
C ASN A 57 11.49 -19.07 -28.14
N TYR A 58 11.56 -18.20 -29.15
CA TYR A 58 11.54 -16.76 -28.93
C TYR A 58 10.19 -16.28 -28.42
N ALA A 59 9.07 -16.82 -28.91
CA ALA A 59 7.75 -16.51 -28.38
C ALA A 59 7.64 -16.89 -26.89
N VAL A 60 8.19 -18.04 -26.49
CA VAL A 60 8.28 -18.44 -25.07
C VAL A 60 9.17 -17.48 -24.27
N PHE A 61 10.36 -17.14 -24.79
CA PHE A 61 11.28 -16.19 -24.14
C PHE A 61 10.64 -14.82 -23.93
N VAL A 62 9.97 -14.27 -24.95
CA VAL A 62 9.29 -12.98 -24.85
C VAL A 62 8.14 -13.05 -23.84
N SER A 63 7.43 -14.17 -23.77
CA SER A 63 6.38 -14.40 -22.77
C SER A 63 6.93 -14.47 -21.34
N GLU A 64 8.03 -15.19 -21.12
CA GLU A 64 8.69 -15.29 -19.80
C GLU A 64 9.28 -13.94 -19.37
N PHE A 65 9.97 -13.25 -20.27
CA PHE A 65 10.51 -11.92 -19.99
C PHE A 65 9.41 -10.88 -19.72
N SER A 66 8.28 -10.98 -20.41
CA SER A 66 7.10 -10.15 -20.11
C SER A 66 6.56 -10.46 -18.73
N PHE A 67 6.44 -11.74 -18.35
CA PHE A 67 6.02 -12.18 -17.02
C PHE A 67 6.95 -11.66 -15.91
N ASP A 68 8.26 -11.77 -16.09
CA ASP A 68 9.23 -11.29 -15.09
C ASP A 68 9.16 -9.77 -14.92
N LYS A 69 9.03 -9.01 -16.01
CA LYS A 69 8.82 -7.56 -15.95
C LYS A 69 7.56 -7.16 -15.16
N ILE A 70 6.47 -7.88 -15.37
CA ILE A 70 5.19 -7.62 -14.68
C ILE A 70 5.34 -7.93 -13.20
N ARG A 71 5.98 -9.05 -12.88
CA ARG A 71 6.24 -9.45 -11.50
C ARG A 71 7.08 -8.39 -10.79
N ASP A 72 8.16 -7.94 -11.40
CA ASP A 72 9.04 -6.90 -10.85
C ASP A 72 8.27 -5.61 -10.61
N GLU A 73 7.41 -5.21 -11.55
CA GLU A 73 6.55 -4.04 -11.40
C GLU A 73 5.56 -4.20 -10.23
N ILE A 74 4.91 -5.36 -10.10
CA ILE A 74 4.00 -5.64 -8.97
C ILE A 74 4.76 -5.58 -7.64
N GLU A 75 5.93 -6.20 -7.55
CA GLU A 75 6.74 -6.22 -6.32
C GLU A 75 7.22 -4.82 -5.96
N ARG A 76 7.69 -4.03 -6.93
CA ARG A 76 8.08 -2.63 -6.76
C ARG A 76 6.92 -1.79 -6.24
N ARG A 77 5.77 -1.85 -6.91
CA ARG A 77 4.57 -1.09 -6.52
C ARG A 77 4.10 -1.48 -5.14
N LYS A 78 3.99 -2.78 -4.85
CA LYS A 78 3.65 -3.29 -3.53
C LYS A 78 4.57 -2.72 -2.45
N SER A 79 5.88 -2.67 -2.71
CA SER A 79 6.85 -2.06 -1.79
C SER A 79 6.57 -0.58 -1.57
N GLU A 80 6.34 0.19 -2.64
CA GLU A 80 5.96 1.62 -2.56
C GLU A 80 4.70 1.85 -1.73
N PHE A 81 3.64 1.07 -1.94
CA PHE A 81 2.40 1.16 -1.16
C PHE A 81 2.62 0.80 0.31
N ILE A 82 3.39 -0.25 0.59
CA ILE A 82 3.75 -0.63 1.97
C ILE A 82 4.52 0.50 2.66
N MET A 83 5.46 1.16 1.98
CA MET A 83 6.18 2.30 2.54
C MET A 83 5.23 3.46 2.86
N ARG A 84 4.29 3.79 1.98
CA ARG A 84 3.30 4.86 2.22
C ARG A 84 2.34 4.54 3.37
N ILE A 85 1.90 3.29 3.48
CA ILE A 85 1.09 2.82 4.62
C ILE A 85 1.89 2.89 5.92
N ASN A 86 3.14 2.43 5.91
CA ASN A 86 4.02 2.49 7.08
C ASN A 86 4.29 3.94 7.50
N LYS A 87 4.42 4.87 6.54
CA LYS A 87 4.51 6.31 6.84
C LYS A 87 3.25 6.83 7.53
N THR A 88 2.07 6.49 6.99
CA THR A 88 0.78 6.87 7.59
C THR A 88 0.64 6.33 9.03
N PHE A 89 1.14 5.13 9.28
CA PHE A 89 1.19 4.54 10.63
C PHE A 89 2.18 5.29 11.54
N ALA A 90 3.40 5.55 11.07
CA ALA A 90 4.41 6.29 11.84
C ALA A 90 3.90 7.70 12.21
N ASP A 91 3.27 8.41 11.27
CA ASP A 91 2.72 9.76 11.48
C ASP A 91 1.62 9.83 12.56
N ILE A 92 1.04 8.70 12.97
CA ILE A 92 0.08 8.64 14.07
C ILE A 92 0.62 7.99 15.34
N GLN A 93 1.75 7.29 15.28
CA GLN A 93 2.39 6.69 16.44
C GLN A 93 2.71 7.75 17.52
N ASP A 94 3.24 8.90 17.11
CA ASP A 94 3.53 10.00 18.04
C ASP A 94 2.27 10.61 18.66
N LYS A 95 1.18 10.67 17.89
CA LYS A 95 -0.13 11.17 18.34
C LYS A 95 -0.75 10.25 19.38
N LEU A 96 -0.60 8.93 19.19
CA LEU A 96 -1.04 7.93 20.16
C LEU A 96 -0.34 8.10 21.51
N LEU A 97 0.96 8.41 21.51
CA LEU A 97 1.73 8.69 22.73
C LEU A 97 1.37 10.05 23.35
N GLY A 98 1.03 11.05 22.53
CA GLY A 98 0.64 12.38 22.99
C GLY A 98 -0.68 12.43 23.75
N ILE A 99 -1.64 11.55 23.44
CA ILE A 99 -2.97 11.54 24.08
C ILE A 99 -2.88 11.25 25.60
N PRO A 100 -2.25 10.16 26.08
CA PRO A 100 -2.07 9.91 27.51
C PRO A 100 -1.38 11.07 28.25
N ILE A 101 -0.36 11.65 27.62
CA ILE A 101 0.39 12.79 28.19
C ILE A 101 -0.54 14.00 28.38
N ALA A 102 -1.35 14.32 27.38
CA ALA A 102 -2.34 15.39 27.47
C ALA A 102 -3.33 15.16 28.62
N VAL A 103 -3.79 13.92 28.84
CA VAL A 103 -4.68 13.57 29.96
C VAL A 103 -4.03 13.82 31.32
N ILE A 104 -2.77 13.37 31.49
CA ILE A 104 -2.02 13.54 32.74
C ILE A 104 -1.80 15.02 33.03
N ILE A 105 -1.39 15.80 32.03
CA ILE A 105 -1.19 17.25 32.18
C ILE A 105 -2.51 17.93 32.54
N ALA A 106 -3.58 17.64 31.81
CA ALA A 106 -4.91 18.18 32.05
C ALA A 106 -5.37 17.97 33.49
N SER A 107 -5.31 16.72 33.96
CA SER A 107 -5.75 16.33 35.31
C SER A 107 -4.90 16.97 36.41
N ALA A 108 -3.57 17.04 36.22
CA ALA A 108 -2.67 17.66 37.19
C ALA A 108 -2.86 19.19 37.33
N GLN A 109 -3.39 19.85 36.29
CA GLN A 109 -3.54 21.31 36.29
C GLN A 109 -4.86 21.81 36.91
N ILE A 110 -5.83 20.95 37.15
CA ILE A 110 -7.12 21.33 37.76
C ILE A 110 -6.92 21.77 39.22
N ASP A 111 -7.41 22.97 39.56
CA ASP A 111 -7.39 23.53 40.92
C ASP A 111 -8.78 23.45 41.56
N ILE A 112 -8.80 22.84 42.74
CA ILE A 112 -10.00 22.48 43.52
C ILE A 112 -10.45 23.64 44.44
N LYS A 113 -9.55 24.57 44.77
CA LYS A 113 -9.79 25.55 45.84
C LYS A 113 -10.44 26.83 45.30
N ASN A 114 -9.81 27.48 44.31
CA ASN A 114 -10.30 28.73 43.71
C ASN A 114 -9.93 28.83 42.22
N GLY A 115 -10.00 27.70 41.52
CA GLY A 115 -9.47 27.54 40.18
C GLY A 115 -10.33 27.97 39.00
N TYR A 116 -11.41 28.76 39.14
CA TYR A 116 -12.36 28.95 38.02
C TYR A 116 -11.69 29.37 36.70
N ILE A 117 -10.83 30.40 36.74
CA ILE A 117 -10.11 30.89 35.55
C ILE A 117 -9.13 29.82 35.04
N LYS A 118 -8.37 29.19 35.95
CA LYS A 118 -7.40 28.15 35.62
C LYS A 118 -8.04 26.91 34.99
N ASN A 119 -9.08 26.37 35.61
CA ASN A 119 -9.82 25.20 35.16
C ASN A 119 -10.51 25.48 33.81
N THR A 120 -11.02 26.70 33.62
CA THR A 120 -11.61 27.12 32.34
C THR A 120 -10.54 27.21 31.25
N ALA A 121 -9.35 27.73 31.56
CA ALA A 121 -8.23 27.74 30.64
C ALA A 121 -7.75 26.31 30.27
N VAL A 122 -7.74 25.38 31.24
CA VAL A 122 -7.43 23.96 30.99
C VAL A 122 -8.47 23.33 30.06
N LEU A 123 -9.76 23.53 30.32
CA LEU A 123 -10.84 23.01 29.47
C LEU A 123 -10.76 23.59 28.05
N PHE A 124 -10.45 24.89 27.92
CA PHE A 124 -10.28 25.54 26.63
C PHE A 124 -9.07 24.98 25.86
N GLY A 125 -7.94 24.79 26.52
CA GLY A 125 -6.75 24.18 25.93
C GLY A 125 -7.01 22.75 25.42
N ILE A 126 -7.72 21.95 26.20
CA ILE A 126 -8.10 20.58 25.81
C ILE A 126 -9.12 20.59 24.66
N SER A 127 -10.04 21.56 24.65
CA SER A 127 -10.99 21.73 23.54
C SER A 127 -10.25 22.01 22.22
N ILE A 128 -9.28 22.92 22.23
CA ILE A 128 -8.44 23.21 21.06
C ILE A 128 -7.63 21.98 20.67
N PHE A 129 -6.99 21.31 21.62
CA PHE A 129 -6.22 20.09 21.37
C PHE A 129 -7.07 19.00 20.70
N THR A 130 -8.26 18.71 21.24
CA THR A 130 -9.19 17.73 20.68
C THR A 130 -9.63 18.12 19.28
N LEU A 131 -9.92 19.39 19.03
CA LEU A 131 -10.29 19.89 17.70
C LEU A 131 -9.16 19.71 16.68
N LEU A 132 -7.94 20.14 17.02
CA LEU A 132 -6.77 20.00 16.16
C LEU A 132 -6.45 18.52 15.90
N MET A 133 -6.46 17.68 16.92
CA MET A 133 -6.25 16.23 16.78
C MET A 133 -7.33 15.56 15.93
N GLY A 134 -8.57 16.02 16.03
CA GLY A 134 -9.66 15.57 15.17
C GLY A 134 -9.40 15.89 13.69
N ILE A 135 -8.96 17.11 13.37
CA ILE A 135 -8.58 17.51 12.01
C ILE A 135 -7.41 16.66 11.49
N LEU A 136 -6.36 16.50 12.30
CA LEU A 136 -5.18 15.71 11.93
C LEU A 136 -5.52 14.23 11.70
N THR A 137 -6.38 13.65 12.54
CA THR A 137 -6.84 12.26 12.39
C THR A 137 -7.65 12.07 11.12
N LYS A 138 -8.59 12.99 10.83
CA LYS A 138 -9.36 12.97 9.58
C LYS A 138 -8.48 13.08 8.34
N ASN A 139 -7.48 13.96 8.38
CA ASN A 139 -6.53 14.09 7.27
C ASN A 139 -5.78 12.79 6.99
N GLN A 140 -5.40 12.05 8.04
CA GLN A 140 -4.71 10.77 7.89
C GLN A 140 -5.62 9.65 7.37
N ILE A 141 -6.90 9.65 7.75
CA ILE A 141 -7.90 8.75 7.15
C ILE A 141 -8.03 9.02 5.65
N HIS A 142 -8.14 10.29 5.26
CA HIS A 142 -8.24 10.69 3.86
C HIS A 142 -6.98 10.30 3.06
N ASN A 143 -5.80 10.54 3.61
CA ASN A 143 -4.55 10.11 2.99
C ASN A 143 -4.50 8.59 2.76
N LEU A 144 -4.94 7.80 3.74
CA LEU A 144 -5.05 6.35 3.58
C LEU A 144 -6.08 5.93 2.53
N GLU A 145 -7.17 6.69 2.39
CA GLU A 145 -8.18 6.46 1.35
C GLU A 145 -7.63 6.72 -0.05
N VAL A 146 -6.93 7.83 -0.25
CA VAL A 146 -6.27 8.14 -1.52
C VAL A 146 -5.26 7.06 -1.89
N ILE A 147 -4.44 6.62 -0.92
CA ILE A 147 -3.49 5.51 -1.13
C ILE A 147 -4.23 4.24 -1.56
N LYS A 148 -5.38 3.95 -0.96
CA LYS A 148 -6.19 2.78 -1.29
C LYS A 148 -6.85 2.90 -2.67
N GLU A 149 -7.36 4.06 -3.04
CA GLU A 149 -7.94 4.30 -4.36
C GLU A 149 -6.91 4.15 -5.47
N GLU A 150 -5.72 4.74 -5.30
CA GLU A 150 -4.60 4.56 -6.23
C GLU A 150 -4.21 3.08 -6.33
N TYR A 151 -4.23 2.37 -5.20
CA TYR A 151 -3.96 0.94 -5.15
C TYR A 151 -4.97 0.09 -5.92
N ASP A 152 -6.26 0.33 -5.67
CA ASP A 152 -7.37 -0.40 -6.29
C ASP A 152 -7.41 -0.13 -7.81
N TYR A 153 -7.13 1.11 -8.24
CA TYR A 153 -7.01 1.46 -9.67
C TYR A 153 -5.89 0.69 -10.37
N GLN A 154 -4.70 0.61 -9.75
CA GLN A 154 -3.57 -0.11 -10.32
C GLN A 154 -3.84 -1.62 -10.39
N LYS A 155 -4.56 -2.17 -9.41
CA LYS A 155 -5.02 -3.55 -9.44
C LYS A 155 -5.82 -3.84 -10.71
N GLU A 156 -6.79 -2.97 -10.99
CA GLU A 156 -7.70 -3.14 -12.12
C GLU A 156 -6.98 -3.11 -13.46
N ILE A 157 -5.98 -2.22 -13.63
CA ILE A 157 -5.15 -2.18 -14.85
C ILE A 157 -4.39 -3.50 -15.03
N LEU A 158 -3.66 -3.93 -14.00
CA LEU A 158 -2.85 -5.15 -14.05
C LEU A 158 -3.70 -6.41 -14.30
N GLU A 159 -4.89 -6.48 -13.71
CA GLU A 159 -5.82 -7.59 -13.92
C GLU A 159 -6.42 -7.61 -15.33
N LYS A 160 -6.64 -6.44 -15.95
CA LYS A 160 -7.10 -6.33 -17.35
C LYS A 160 -6.01 -6.71 -18.34
N GLU A 161 -4.77 -6.29 -18.11
CA GLU A 161 -3.64 -6.56 -19.02
C GLU A 161 -3.17 -8.02 -18.92
N TYR A 162 -3.32 -8.67 -17.75
CA TYR A 162 -2.75 -9.99 -17.48
C TYR A 162 -3.74 -10.96 -16.83
N ALA A 163 -4.80 -11.29 -17.56
CA ALA A 163 -5.88 -12.18 -17.09
C ALA A 163 -5.39 -13.56 -16.60
N SER A 164 -4.32 -14.12 -17.20
CA SER A 164 -3.74 -15.41 -16.80
C SER A 164 -3.03 -15.38 -15.44
N LEU A 165 -2.75 -14.19 -14.89
CA LEU A 165 -2.03 -13.98 -13.63
C LEU A 165 -2.91 -13.48 -12.47
N HIS A 166 -4.23 -13.41 -12.70
CA HIS A 166 -5.19 -12.80 -11.78
C HIS A 166 -5.07 -13.30 -10.33
N SER A 167 -4.88 -14.61 -10.10
CA SER A 167 -4.78 -15.18 -8.74
C SER A 167 -3.56 -14.68 -7.97
N LYS A 168 -2.39 -14.56 -8.63
CA LYS A 168 -1.16 -14.07 -8.01
C LYS A 168 -1.26 -12.57 -7.74
N ILE A 169 -1.80 -11.81 -8.69
CA ILE A 169 -2.07 -10.38 -8.53
C ILE A 169 -3.01 -10.18 -7.33
N SER A 170 -4.20 -10.77 -7.33
CA SER A 170 -5.19 -10.57 -6.26
C SER A 170 -4.65 -10.89 -4.85
N SER A 171 -3.84 -11.95 -4.70
CA SER A 171 -3.24 -12.32 -3.41
C SER A 171 -2.27 -11.25 -2.86
N ALA A 172 -1.47 -10.62 -3.71
CA ALA A 172 -0.58 -9.53 -3.31
C ALA A 172 -1.39 -8.30 -2.87
N PHE A 173 -2.56 -8.09 -3.48
CA PHE A 173 -3.45 -6.98 -3.21
C PHE A 173 -4.31 -7.13 -1.97
N GLU A 174 -4.68 -8.35 -1.62
CA GLU A 174 -5.42 -8.62 -0.40
C GLU A 174 -4.61 -8.30 0.86
N ALA A 175 -3.29 -8.56 0.84
CA ALA A 175 -2.41 -8.26 1.96
C ALA A 175 -2.35 -6.76 2.29
N ILE A 176 -2.34 -5.89 1.27
CA ILE A 176 -2.35 -4.44 1.44
C ILE A 176 -3.70 -3.96 1.96
N ASN A 177 -4.80 -4.47 1.40
CA ASN A 177 -6.15 -4.11 1.85
C ASN A 177 -6.37 -4.46 3.34
N LYS A 178 -5.87 -5.61 3.80
CA LYS A 178 -5.94 -6.00 5.22
C LYS A 178 -5.21 -4.98 6.12
N ARG A 179 -4.04 -4.50 5.71
CA ARG A 179 -3.30 -3.46 6.46
C ARG A 179 -4.04 -2.13 6.48
N CYS A 180 -4.59 -1.69 5.35
CA CYS A 180 -5.40 -0.47 5.29
C CYS A 180 -6.62 -0.56 6.22
N LYS A 181 -7.34 -1.69 6.25
CA LYS A 181 -8.46 -1.91 7.17
C LYS A 181 -8.02 -1.82 8.64
N CYS A 182 -6.90 -2.44 8.99
CA CYS A 182 -6.34 -2.38 10.35
C CYS A 182 -6.08 -0.93 10.78
N LEU A 183 -5.42 -0.13 9.92
CA LEU A 183 -5.18 1.29 10.20
C LEU A 183 -6.48 2.10 10.33
N LYS A 184 -7.49 1.85 9.48
CA LYS A 184 -8.80 2.53 9.61
C LYS A 184 -9.44 2.25 10.98
N ILE A 185 -9.36 1.02 11.47
CA ILE A 185 -9.82 0.67 12.82
C ILE A 185 -9.02 1.43 13.88
N THR A 186 -7.69 1.54 13.72
CA THR A 186 -6.83 2.34 14.62
C THR A 186 -7.25 3.81 14.64
N PHE A 187 -7.52 4.44 13.50
CA PHE A 187 -7.99 5.83 13.43
C PHE A 187 -9.36 6.02 14.12
N TYR A 188 -10.26 5.06 13.95
CA TYR A 188 -11.55 5.07 14.64
C TYR A 188 -11.37 4.97 16.15
N ALA A 189 -10.52 4.04 16.63
CA ALA A 189 -10.22 3.89 18.05
C ALA A 189 -9.64 5.18 18.66
N ILE A 190 -8.73 5.85 17.95
CA ILE A 190 -8.16 7.15 18.36
C ILE A 190 -9.26 8.21 18.49
N SER A 191 -10.16 8.26 17.51
CA SER A 191 -11.28 9.22 17.53
C SER A 191 -12.19 8.99 18.76
N VAL A 192 -12.47 7.73 19.10
CA VAL A 192 -13.23 7.38 20.31
C VAL A 192 -12.49 7.79 21.58
N ILE A 193 -11.18 7.49 21.69
CA ILE A 193 -10.38 7.85 22.86
C ILE A 193 -10.32 9.37 23.05
N LEU A 194 -10.16 10.14 21.97
CA LEU A 194 -10.16 11.60 22.02
C LEU A 194 -11.49 12.15 22.56
N LEU A 195 -12.62 11.58 22.13
CA LEU A 195 -13.94 11.96 22.64
C LEU A 195 -14.11 11.60 24.11
N LEU A 196 -13.71 10.39 24.52
CA LEU A 196 -13.75 9.97 25.93
C LEU A 196 -12.89 10.88 26.80
N ASN A 197 -11.71 11.28 26.33
CA ASN A 197 -10.84 12.19 27.06
C ASN A 197 -11.48 13.58 27.24
N TYR A 198 -12.11 14.09 26.18
CA TYR A 198 -12.82 15.36 26.24
C TYR A 198 -13.96 15.32 27.26
N ILE A 199 -14.79 14.26 27.22
CA ILE A 199 -15.89 14.05 28.18
C ILE A 199 -15.34 13.94 29.61
N PHE A 200 -14.27 13.19 29.82
CA PHE A 200 -13.65 13.04 31.13
C PHE A 200 -13.17 14.38 31.71
N THR A 201 -12.44 15.18 30.92
CA THR A 201 -12.03 16.52 31.32
C THR A 201 -13.21 17.42 31.62
N TYR A 202 -14.28 17.34 30.82
CA TYR A 202 -15.50 18.12 31.05
C TYR A 202 -16.16 17.74 32.39
N ILE A 203 -16.22 16.45 32.72
CA ILE A 203 -16.72 15.97 34.02
C ILE A 203 -15.86 16.49 35.17
N LEU A 204 -14.53 16.43 35.05
CA LEU A 204 -13.62 16.95 36.07
C LEU A 204 -13.83 18.46 36.27
N TYR A 205 -13.96 19.22 35.18
CA TYR A 205 -14.26 20.65 35.24
C TYR A 205 -15.56 20.92 36.00
N TYR A 206 -16.64 20.22 35.68
CA TYR A 206 -17.94 20.42 36.32
C TYR A 206 -17.92 20.08 37.82
N LYS A 207 -17.36 18.92 38.17
CA LYS A 207 -17.38 18.42 39.55
C LYS A 207 -16.42 19.16 40.48
N TRP A 208 -15.27 19.63 39.98
CA TRP A 208 -14.18 20.15 40.84
C TRP A 208 -14.02 21.66 40.77
N THR A 209 -14.77 22.35 39.90
CA THR A 209 -14.79 23.81 39.88
C THR A 209 -15.74 24.32 40.98
N PRO A 210 -15.24 25.10 41.96
CA PRO A 210 -15.96 25.39 43.20
C PRO A 210 -17.28 26.15 43.03
N LYS A 211 -17.44 26.92 41.95
CA LYS A 211 -18.71 27.60 41.61
C LYS A 211 -19.84 26.60 41.27
N PHE A 212 -19.54 25.57 40.50
CA PHE A 212 -20.53 24.57 40.08
C PHE A 212 -20.77 23.51 41.15
N ASN A 213 -19.72 23.11 41.88
CA ASN A 213 -19.85 22.18 42.99
C ASN A 213 -20.76 22.74 44.11
N LYS A 214 -20.63 24.03 44.46
CA LYS A 214 -21.52 24.68 45.42
C LYS A 214 -22.99 24.74 44.94
N ALA A 215 -23.23 25.02 43.66
CA ALA A 215 -24.58 25.05 43.10
C ALA A 215 -25.27 23.67 43.09
N ALA A 216 -24.50 22.60 42.82
CA ALA A 216 -25.01 21.23 42.86
C ALA A 216 -25.39 20.78 44.28
N ILE A 217 -24.61 21.18 45.29
CA ILE A 217 -24.92 20.91 46.71
C ILE A 217 -26.22 21.61 47.13
N TYR A 218 -26.40 22.88 46.74
CA TYR A 218 -27.62 23.65 47.06
C TYR A 218 -28.89 23.03 46.47
N LEU A 219 -28.82 22.43 45.27
CA LEU A 219 -29.96 21.75 44.64
C LEU A 219 -30.31 20.40 45.27
N LEU A 220 -29.33 19.72 45.90
CA LEU A 220 -29.55 18.46 46.63
C LEU A 220 -30.09 18.71 48.05
N GLU A 221 -29.79 19.85 48.67
CA GLU A 221 -30.34 20.25 49.98
C GLU A 221 -31.76 20.84 49.89
N THR A 222 -32.23 21.19 48.69
CA THR A 222 -33.57 21.79 48.46
C THR A 222 -34.62 20.81 47.93
N LEU A 223 -34.24 19.53 47.76
CA LEU A 223 -35.09 18.39 47.37
C LEU A 223 -35.33 17.47 48.57
#